data_AF-A0A950S9R0-F1
#
_entry.id   AF-A0A950S9R0-F1
#
_cell.length_a   1.000
_cell.length_b   1.000
_cell.length_c   1.000
_cell.angle_alpha   90.00
_cell.angle_beta   90.00
_cell.angle_gamma   90.00
#
_symmetry.space_group_name_H-M   'P 1'
#
loop_
_entity.id
_entity.type
_entity.pdbx_description
1 polymer ?
#
loop_
_entity_poly.entity_id
_entity_poly.type
_entity_poly.pdbx_seq_one_letter_code
_entity_poly.pdbx_strand_id
1 'polypeptide(L)'
;MRAADYVHEISAVLDDGYPADCVTHACRIAELLLAEGKTPWIARLRDVREVASGVFHGPLTPVRLAGRKGPTWTTHYVACEGDVVYDPLTEAPVAMEEYPVAAFGRDIPIERFLDEETTANLCRRNALRAAMR
;
A
#
# COMPACT_ATOMS: atom_id res chain seq x y z
N MET A 1 -16.62 -6.10 8.93
CA MET A 1 -15.79 -4.91 8.75
C MET A 1 -15.54 -4.75 7.27
N ARG A 2 -15.74 -3.56 6.70
CA ARG A 2 -15.37 -3.27 5.31
C ARG A 2 -13.91 -2.84 5.22
N ALA A 3 -13.31 -2.92 4.03
CA ALA A 3 -11.96 -2.48 3.75
C ALA A 3 -11.76 -0.99 4.05
N ALA A 4 -12.74 -0.15 3.71
CA ALA A 4 -12.71 1.28 4.04
C ALA A 4 -12.75 1.55 5.56
N ASP A 5 -13.57 0.79 6.31
CA ASP A 5 -13.63 0.90 7.78
C ASP A 5 -12.28 0.53 8.40
N TYR A 6 -11.65 -0.53 7.89
CA TYR A 6 -10.31 -0.96 8.33
C TYR A 6 -9.26 0.12 8.04
N VAL A 7 -9.27 0.71 6.84
CA VAL A 7 -8.38 1.83 6.49
C VAL A 7 -8.54 2.95 7.49
N HIS A 8 -9.77 3.38 7.76
CA HIS A 8 -10.05 4.47 8.70
C HIS A 8 -9.57 4.15 10.13
N GLU A 9 -9.87 2.96 10.65
CA GLU A 9 -9.49 2.53 12.00
C GLU A 9 -7.97 2.50 12.19
N ILE A 10 -7.24 1.89 11.25
CA ILE A 10 -5.77 1.84 11.32
C ILE A 10 -5.16 3.24 11.13
N SER A 11 -5.75 4.05 10.26
CA SER A 11 -5.28 5.41 10.00
C SER A 11 -5.42 6.33 11.23
N ALA A 12 -6.42 6.09 12.08
CA ALA A 12 -6.66 6.85 13.31
C ALA A 12 -5.61 6.56 14.39
N VAL A 13 -5.06 5.34 14.44
CA VAL A 13 -4.03 4.93 15.41
C VAL A 13 -2.60 5.04 14.87
N LEU A 14 -2.45 5.44 13.60
CA LEU A 14 -1.17 5.59 12.92
C LEU A 14 -0.25 6.61 13.60
N ASP A 15 -0.85 7.58 14.29
CA ASP A 15 -0.15 8.60 15.06
C ASP A 15 0.55 8.04 16.31
N ASP A 16 0.04 6.95 16.89
CA ASP A 16 0.62 6.27 18.05
C ASP A 16 1.72 5.26 17.65
N GLY A 17 1.96 5.10 16.34
CA GLY A 17 2.94 4.21 15.74
C GLY A 17 2.36 3.54 14.49
N TYR A 18 3.23 3.02 13.61
CA TYR A 18 2.79 2.22 12.45
C TYR A 18 2.62 0.75 12.92
N PRO A 19 1.39 0.28 13.21
CA PRO A 19 1.18 -0.91 14.03
C PRO A 19 1.55 -2.23 13.32
N ALA A 20 1.69 -2.21 11.99
CA ALA A 20 2.16 -3.33 11.16
C ALA A 20 2.86 -2.82 9.90
N ASP A 21 3.54 -3.69 9.14
CA ASP A 21 4.14 -3.31 7.86
C ASP A 21 3.08 -3.13 6.74
N CYS A 22 3.45 -2.44 5.66
CA CYS A 22 2.56 -2.20 4.52
C CYS A 22 2.02 -3.50 3.88
N VAL A 23 2.81 -4.56 3.89
CA VAL A 23 2.41 -5.88 3.38
C VAL A 23 1.25 -6.46 4.20
N THR A 24 1.26 -6.30 5.53
CA THR A 24 0.18 -6.75 6.42
C THR A 24 -1.11 -6.03 6.10
N HIS A 25 -1.06 -4.71 5.95
CA HIS A 25 -2.22 -3.90 5.62
C HIS A 25 -2.76 -4.22 4.22
N ALA A 26 -1.90 -4.29 3.20
CA ALA A 26 -2.29 -4.65 1.85
C ALA A 26 -2.95 -6.03 1.77
N CYS A 27 -2.39 -7.05 2.43
CA CYS A 27 -3.01 -8.38 2.51
C CYS A 27 -4.39 -8.32 3.14
N ARG A 28 -4.50 -7.67 4.32
CA ARG A 28 -5.76 -7.62 5.06
C ARG A 28 -6.85 -6.89 4.27
N ILE A 29 -6.49 -5.80 3.62
CA ILE A 29 -7.40 -5.02 2.79
C ILE A 29 -7.85 -5.83 1.57
N ALA A 30 -6.95 -6.54 0.88
CA ALA A 30 -7.33 -7.41 -0.23
C ALA A 30 -8.30 -8.52 0.19
N GLU A 31 -8.09 -9.14 1.35
CA GLU A 31 -9.03 -10.12 1.91
C GLU A 31 -10.43 -9.52 2.17
N LEU A 32 -10.48 -8.30 2.73
CA LEU A 32 -11.74 -7.61 3.01
C LEU A 32 -12.47 -7.22 1.71
N LEU A 33 -11.75 -6.71 0.72
CA LEU A 33 -12.32 -6.37 -0.60
C LEU A 33 -12.89 -7.62 -1.29
N LEU A 34 -12.21 -8.77 -1.22
CA LEU A 34 -12.75 -10.04 -1.72
C LEU A 34 -14.01 -10.48 -0.96
N ALA A 35 -14.02 -10.33 0.37
CA ALA A 35 -15.19 -10.66 1.19
C ALA A 35 -16.39 -9.75 0.89
N GLU A 36 -16.16 -8.54 0.39
CA GLU A 36 -17.18 -7.62 -0.13
C GLU A 36 -17.65 -7.97 -1.54
N GLY A 37 -17.08 -8.99 -2.18
CA GLY A 37 -17.41 -9.38 -3.56
C GLY A 37 -16.73 -8.55 -4.63
N LYS A 38 -15.66 -7.82 -4.28
CA LYS A 38 -14.87 -7.02 -5.24
C LYS A 38 -13.69 -7.79 -5.82
N THR A 39 -12.98 -7.16 -6.76
CA THR A 39 -11.82 -7.72 -7.48
C THR A 39 -10.54 -6.94 -7.17
N PRO A 40 -9.91 -7.15 -6.00
CA PRO A 40 -8.73 -6.41 -5.63
C PRO A 40 -7.48 -6.92 -6.35
N TRP A 41 -6.53 -6.01 -6.54
CA TRP A 41 -5.19 -6.29 -7.05
C TRP A 41 -4.13 -5.59 -6.18
N ILE A 42 -2.86 -5.98 -6.30
CA ILE A 42 -1.78 -5.40 -5.49
C ILE A 42 -0.90 -4.50 -6.35
N ALA A 43 -0.73 -3.27 -5.89
CA ALA A 43 0.23 -2.33 -6.47
C ALA A 43 1.49 -2.23 -5.61
N ARG A 44 2.56 -1.73 -6.21
CA ARG A 44 3.79 -1.34 -5.50
C ARG A 44 4.29 0.02 -5.95
N LEU A 45 4.89 0.75 -5.01
CA LEU A 45 5.57 2.01 -5.25
C LEU A 45 7.05 1.84 -4.93
N ARG A 46 7.92 2.35 -5.82
CA ARG A 46 9.38 2.39 -5.64
C ARG A 46 9.94 3.66 -6.26
N ASP A 47 10.79 4.37 -5.52
CA ASP A 47 11.59 5.47 -6.09
C ASP A 47 12.86 4.89 -6.70
N VAL A 48 12.78 4.46 -7.96
CA VAL A 48 13.92 3.91 -8.70
C VAL A 48 14.44 4.97 -9.65
N ARG A 49 15.70 5.37 -9.48
CA ARG A 49 16.37 6.37 -10.32
C ARG A 49 17.65 5.82 -10.89
N GLU A 50 17.88 6.02 -12.18
CA GLU A 50 19.20 5.80 -12.77
C GLU A 50 20.13 6.95 -12.36
N VAL A 51 21.29 6.61 -11.82
CA VAL A 51 22.36 7.53 -11.46
C VAL A 51 23.67 7.03 -12.09
N ALA A 52 24.69 7.89 -12.17
CA ALA A 52 25.96 7.55 -12.82
C ALA A 52 26.64 6.27 -12.27
N SER A 53 26.35 5.91 -11.02
CA SER A 53 26.88 4.71 -10.34
C SER A 53 25.95 3.50 -10.37
N GLY A 54 24.83 3.54 -11.11
CA GLY A 54 23.86 2.43 -11.22
C GLY A 54 22.43 2.83 -10.85
N VAL A 55 21.69 1.91 -10.23
CA VAL A 55 20.29 2.14 -9.83
C VAL A 55 20.24 2.58 -8.37
N PHE A 56 19.65 3.74 -8.12
CA PHE A 56 19.37 4.25 -6.79
C PHE A 56 17.93 3.92 -6.39
N HIS A 57 17.77 3.35 -5.19
CA HIS A 57 16.48 3.12 -4.56
C HIS A 57 16.27 4.16 -3.47
N GLY A 58 15.41 5.14 -3.73
CA GLY A 58 15.14 6.23 -2.83
C GLY A 58 14.22 5.85 -1.66
N PRO A 59 14.33 6.59 -0.55
CA PRO A 59 13.50 6.36 0.62
C PRO A 59 12.04 6.75 0.36
N LEU A 60 11.13 5.90 0.81
CA LEU A 60 9.70 6.17 0.91
C LEU A 60 9.40 6.54 2.37
N THR A 61 9.16 7.84 2.60
CA THR A 61 8.83 8.38 3.93
C THR A 61 7.41 8.94 3.88
N PRO A 62 6.44 8.34 4.59
CA PRO A 62 5.08 8.86 4.63
C PRO A 62 5.02 10.26 5.24
N VAL A 63 4.23 11.17 4.64
CA VAL A 63 4.08 12.56 5.09
C VAL A 63 3.58 12.62 6.53
N ARG A 64 2.59 11.79 6.87
CA ARG A 64 1.99 11.74 8.22
C ARG A 64 2.97 11.28 9.30
N LEU A 65 4.05 10.60 8.90
CA LEU A 65 5.09 10.10 9.81
C LEU A 65 6.38 10.95 9.74
N ALA A 66 6.39 12.02 8.93
CA ALA A 66 7.56 12.89 8.78
C ALA A 66 7.92 13.58 10.10
N GLY A 67 9.22 13.70 10.38
CA GLY A 67 9.74 14.30 11.62
C GLY A 67 9.62 13.41 12.86
N ARG A 68 8.92 12.28 12.78
CA ARG A 68 8.99 11.19 13.77
C ARG A 68 10.11 10.24 13.34
N LYS A 69 10.60 9.36 14.23
CA LYS A 69 11.46 8.21 13.83
C LYS A 69 10.61 7.18 13.05
N GLY A 70 9.88 7.66 12.05
CA GLY A 70 9.02 6.87 11.20
C GLY A 70 9.85 5.91 10.37
N PRO A 71 9.27 4.76 9.99
CA PRO A 71 9.97 3.81 9.16
C PRO A 71 10.25 4.43 7.78
N THR A 72 11.44 4.16 7.26
CA THR A 72 11.81 4.46 5.88
C THR A 72 11.84 3.15 5.11
N TRP A 73 11.15 3.09 3.98
CA TRP A 73 11.12 1.92 3.11
C TRP A 73 11.75 2.20 1.75
N THR A 74 12.01 1.15 0.98
CA THR A 74 12.39 1.24 -0.43
C THR A 74 11.29 0.77 -1.37
N THR A 75 10.29 0.05 -0.82
CA THR A 75 9.10 -0.43 -1.51
C THR A 75 7.89 -0.27 -0.59
N HIS A 76 6.76 0.19 -1.13
CA HIS A 76 5.48 0.21 -0.43
C HIS A 76 4.45 -0.56 -1.24
N TYR A 77 3.71 -1.47 -0.60
CA TYR A 77 2.67 -2.27 -1.24
C TYR A 77 1.30 -1.80 -0.79
N VAL A 78 0.35 -1.73 -1.71
CA VAL A 78 -1.03 -1.31 -1.45
C VAL A 78 -2.02 -2.22 -2.15
N ALA A 79 -3.20 -2.38 -1.56
CA ALA A 79 -4.32 -3.04 -2.21
C ALA A 79 -5.16 -2.02 -2.97
N CYS A 80 -5.56 -2.37 -4.18
CA CYS A 80 -6.33 -1.52 -5.06
C CYS A 80 -7.60 -2.24 -5.52
N GLU A 81 -8.62 -1.48 -5.88
CA GLU A 81 -9.81 -1.97 -6.58
C GLU A 81 -10.21 -0.94 -7.65
N GLY A 82 -10.21 -1.36 -8.92
CA GLY A 82 -10.20 -0.41 -10.02
C GLY A 82 -9.03 0.58 -9.90
N ASP A 83 -9.34 1.87 -9.96
CA ASP A 83 -8.39 2.99 -9.81
C ASP A 83 -8.40 3.60 -8.40
N VAL A 84 -8.83 2.85 -7.39
CA VAL A 84 -8.87 3.30 -5.99
C VAL A 84 -7.85 2.53 -5.16
N VAL A 85 -7.01 3.26 -4.43
CA VAL A 85 -6.03 2.74 -3.49
C VAL A 85 -6.62 2.71 -2.09
N TYR A 86 -6.47 1.57 -1.42
CA TYR A 86 -6.86 1.37 -0.03
C TYR A 86 -5.59 1.17 0.79
N ASP A 87 -5.22 2.19 1.57
CA ASP A 87 -4.01 2.17 2.37
C ASP A 87 -4.16 3.07 3.61
N PRO A 88 -3.77 2.62 4.82
CA PRO A 88 -3.96 3.41 6.04
C PRO A 88 -3.16 4.72 6.11
N LEU A 89 -2.15 4.93 5.24
CA LEU A 89 -1.44 6.21 5.19
C LEU A 89 -2.35 7.36 4.75
N THR A 90 -3.44 7.04 4.04
CA THR A 90 -4.53 7.95 3.70
C THR A 90 -5.76 7.62 4.57
N GLU A 91 -6.38 8.64 5.17
CA GLU A 91 -7.50 8.48 6.14
C GLU A 91 -8.75 7.79 5.56
N ALA A 92 -8.81 7.71 4.24
CA ALA A 92 -9.85 7.05 3.46
C ALA A 92 -9.22 6.47 2.18
N PRO A 93 -9.93 5.57 1.45
CA PRO A 93 -9.53 5.18 0.11
C PRO A 93 -9.45 6.40 -0.82
N VAL A 94 -8.41 6.45 -1.65
CA VAL A 94 -8.13 7.60 -2.53
C VAL A 94 -7.94 7.16 -3.98
N ALA A 95 -8.10 8.08 -4.92
CA ALA A 95 -7.81 7.81 -6.32
C ALA A 95 -6.31 7.50 -6.51
N MET A 96 -6.01 6.59 -7.43
CA MET A 96 -4.65 6.14 -7.71
C MET A 96 -3.70 7.28 -8.08
N GLU A 97 -4.19 8.24 -8.87
CA GLU A 97 -3.42 9.40 -9.31
C GLU A 97 -3.07 10.36 -8.16
N GLU A 98 -3.89 10.40 -7.11
CA GLU A 98 -3.71 11.30 -5.96
C GLU A 98 -2.85 10.65 -4.86
N TYR A 99 -2.85 9.32 -4.79
CA TYR A 99 -2.24 8.56 -3.70
C TYR A 99 -0.76 8.88 -3.44
N PRO A 100 0.14 8.92 -4.44
CA PRO A 100 1.57 9.13 -4.17
C PRO A 100 1.83 10.47 -3.48
N VAL A 101 1.16 11.52 -3.95
CA VAL A 101 1.28 12.86 -3.37
C VAL A 101 0.65 12.91 -1.99
N ALA A 102 -0.53 12.30 -1.80
CA ALA A 102 -1.21 12.28 -0.51
C ALA A 102 -0.40 11.52 0.57
N ALA A 103 0.17 10.35 0.22
CA ALA A 103 0.89 9.49 1.15
C ALA A 103 2.35 9.93 1.36
N PHE A 104 3.06 10.33 0.30
CA PHE A 104 4.51 10.56 0.30
C PHE A 104 4.93 11.99 -0.07
N GLY A 105 3.98 12.87 -0.40
CA GLY A 105 4.25 14.29 -0.69
C GLY A 105 4.91 14.53 -2.04
N ARG A 106 5.01 13.51 -2.89
CA ARG A 106 5.63 13.57 -4.20
C ARG A 106 5.04 12.52 -5.12
N ASP A 107 5.14 12.76 -6.42
CA ASP A 107 4.70 11.81 -7.42
C ASP A 107 5.67 10.62 -7.51
N ILE A 108 5.14 9.41 -7.39
CA ILE A 108 5.87 8.14 -7.42
C ILE A 108 5.05 7.16 -8.25
N PRO A 109 5.64 6.53 -9.28
CA PRO A 109 4.91 5.57 -10.10
C PRO A 109 4.31 4.44 -9.26
N ILE A 110 3.02 4.18 -9.50
CA ILE A 110 2.30 3.02 -8.98
C ILE A 110 2.38 1.93 -10.05
N GLU A 111 3.08 0.84 -9.74
CA GLU A 111 3.20 -0.31 -10.61
C GLU A 111 2.23 -1.40 -10.18
N ARG A 112 1.51 -2.00 -11.14
CA ARG A 112 0.77 -3.23 -10.88
C ARG A 112 1.74 -4.37 -10.59
N PHE A 113 1.65 -4.92 -9.38
CA PHE A 113 2.53 -6.00 -8.90
C PHE A 113 1.87 -7.37 -9.05
N LEU A 114 0.60 -7.49 -8.64
CA LEU A 114 -0.24 -8.66 -8.88
C LEU A 114 -1.55 -8.18 -9.50
N ASP A 115 -2.08 -8.95 -10.45
CA ASP A 115 -3.41 -8.73 -11.00
C ASP A 115 -4.52 -9.28 -10.07
N GLU A 116 -5.77 -9.05 -10.46
CA GLU A 116 -6.96 -9.42 -9.71
C GLU A 116 -7.07 -10.94 -9.52
N GLU A 117 -6.78 -11.70 -10.57
CA GLU A 117 -6.88 -13.17 -10.54
C GLU A 117 -5.83 -13.78 -9.60
N THR A 118 -4.57 -13.35 -9.74
CA THR A 118 -3.45 -13.82 -8.93
C THR A 118 -3.66 -13.42 -7.47
N THR A 119 -4.11 -12.20 -7.21
CA THR A 119 -4.42 -11.71 -5.86
C THR A 119 -5.51 -12.55 -5.22
N ALA A 120 -6.61 -12.80 -5.93
CA ALA A 120 -7.71 -13.63 -5.44
C ALA A 120 -7.28 -15.07 -5.14
N ASN A 121 -6.49 -15.69 -6.04
CA ASN A 121 -5.97 -17.04 -5.86
C ASN A 121 -5.08 -17.13 -4.61
N LEU A 122 -4.13 -16.19 -4.46
CA LEU A 122 -3.22 -16.16 -3.32
C LEU A 122 -3.94 -15.90 -2.00
N CYS A 123 -4.98 -15.06 -1.97
CA CYS A 123 -5.82 -14.86 -0.78
C CYS A 123 -6.50 -16.16 -0.34
N ARG A 124 -7.14 -16.89 -1.27
CA ARG A 124 -7.81 -18.18 -0.97
C ARG A 124 -6.85 -19.24 -0.41
N ARG A 125 -5.58 -19.14 -0.77
CA ARG A 125 -4.52 -20.07 -0.33
C ARG A 125 -3.75 -19.59 0.89
N ASN A 126 -4.10 -18.43 1.47
CA ASN A 126 -3.36 -17.78 2.55
C ASN A 126 -1.86 -17.62 2.20
N ALA A 127 -1.56 -17.24 0.97
CA ALA A 127 -0.20 -17.15 0.42
C ALA A 127 0.17 -15.75 -0.09
N LEU A 128 -0.74 -14.77 0.02
CA LEU A 128 -0.54 -13.42 -0.52
C LEU A 128 0.69 -12.72 0.07
N ARG A 129 0.86 -12.77 1.40
CA ARG A 129 2.02 -12.18 2.08
C ARG A 129 3.35 -12.74 1.56
N ALA A 130 3.42 -14.05 1.28
CA ALA A 130 4.64 -14.70 0.82
C ALA A 130 5.07 -14.27 -0.59
N ALA A 131 4.14 -13.70 -1.38
CA ALA A 131 4.41 -13.18 -2.71
C ALA A 131 5.04 -11.78 -2.70
N MET A 132 4.92 -11.03 -1.59
CA MET A 132 5.49 -9.68 -1.44
C MET A 132 6.80 -9.75 -0.64
N ARG A 133 7.87 -9.12 -1.16
CA ARG A 133 9.23 -9.16 -0.59
C ARG A 133 9.90 -7.81 -0.66
#